data_AF-A0A644SPZ7-F1
#
_entry.id   AF-A0A644SPZ7-F1
#
_cell.length_a   1.000
_cell.length_b   1.000
_cell.length_c   1.000
_cell.angle_alpha   90.00
_cell.angle_beta   90.00
_cell.angle_gamma   90.00
#
_symmetry.space_group_name_H-M   'P 1'
#
loop_
_entity.id
_entity.type
_entity.pdbx_description
1 polymer ?
#
loop_
_entity_poly.entity_id
_entity_poly.type
_entity_poly.pdbx_seq_one_letter_code
_entity_poly.pdbx_strand_id
1 'polypeptide(L)'
;MKRLLLIFVLSLFSINSYAQSLSGKVRDTLIIRKYDRVLFEIKLKKINSEKEYFSTSDMDGNFRFSNIENGDYQFTINNEFYDKNIFLIKINGDTSLNIFVKKFCQYHENKTSVCPKCKSSQKVVPIFYGLTTLDFMKKNKKKYHFADCELSYCMPNWYCKRDRLEF
;
A
#
# COMPACT_ATOMS: atom_id res chain seq x y z
N MET A 1 37.63 44.12 -23.02
CA MET A 1 37.52 43.38 -21.73
C MET A 1 36.16 43.49 -21.06
N LYS A 2 35.54 44.68 -20.92
CA LYS A 2 34.21 44.83 -20.28
C LYS A 2 33.07 44.03 -20.94
N ARG A 3 33.04 43.92 -22.28
CA ARG A 3 32.05 43.08 -23.00
C ARG A 3 32.23 41.57 -22.78
N LEU A 4 33.47 41.10 -22.65
CA LEU A 4 33.77 39.69 -22.34
C LEU A 4 33.39 39.33 -20.90
N LEU A 5 33.57 40.26 -19.97
CA LEU A 5 33.15 40.10 -18.57
C LEU A 5 31.62 39.99 -18.44
N LEU A 6 30.87 40.73 -19.26
CA LEU A 6 29.40 40.71 -19.28
C LEU A 6 28.83 39.39 -19.81
N ILE A 7 29.46 38.80 -20.84
CA ILE A 7 29.09 37.49 -21.37
C ILE A 7 29.38 36.39 -20.34
N PHE A 8 30.50 36.49 -19.61
CA PHE A 8 30.85 35.56 -18.55
C PHE A 8 29.83 35.60 -17.39
N VAL A 9 29.39 36.79 -16.98
CA VAL A 9 28.36 36.98 -15.94
C VAL A 9 26.98 36.45 -16.37
N LEU A 10 26.59 36.61 -17.64
CA LEU A 10 25.33 36.06 -18.18
C LEU A 10 25.36 34.53 -18.32
N SER A 11 26.54 33.93 -18.53
CA SER A 11 26.71 32.47 -18.56
C SER A 11 26.64 31.80 -17.17
N LEU A 12 26.95 32.55 -16.10
CA LEU A 12 26.85 32.07 -14.72
C LEU A 12 25.39 32.00 -14.21
N PHE A 13 24.46 32.73 -14.84
CA PHE A 13 23.03 32.71 -14.51
C PHE A 13 22.21 31.69 -15.32
N SER A 14 22.80 31.03 -16.32
CA SER A 14 22.10 30.06 -17.17
C SER A 14 22.22 28.61 -16.70
N ILE A 15 22.96 28.34 -15.61
CA ILE A 15 22.99 27.02 -14.96
C ILE A 15 21.79 26.90 -14.00
N ASN A 16 20.59 27.13 -14.51
CA ASN A 16 19.41 26.55 -13.88
C ASN A 16 19.47 25.06 -14.23
N SER A 17 20.23 24.30 -13.45
CA SER A 17 20.12 22.84 -13.41
C SER A 17 18.64 22.54 -13.27
N TYR A 18 18.03 21.97 -14.32
CA TYR A 18 16.63 21.60 -14.36
C TYR A 18 16.39 20.50 -13.32
N ALA A 19 16.20 20.94 -12.08
CA ALA A 19 15.75 20.14 -10.98
C ALA A 19 14.30 19.76 -11.26
N GLN A 20 14.05 18.47 -11.41
CA GLN A 20 12.71 17.98 -11.65
C GLN A 20 12.09 17.53 -10.35
N SER A 21 10.77 17.47 -10.34
CA SER A 21 10.02 16.97 -9.21
C SER A 21 9.27 15.70 -9.56
N LEU A 22 9.23 14.80 -8.58
CA LEU A 22 8.30 13.69 -8.57
C LEU A 22 7.27 13.99 -7.50
N SER A 23 6.01 14.07 -7.88
CA SER A 23 4.89 14.24 -6.94
C SER A 23 3.86 13.16 -7.16
N GLY A 24 2.92 13.01 -6.24
CA GLY A 24 1.87 12.05 -6.44
C GLY A 24 1.03 11.80 -5.21
N LYS A 25 0.21 10.76 -5.31
CA LYS A 25 -0.68 10.32 -4.26
C LYS A 25 -0.61 8.80 -4.09
N VAL A 26 -0.40 8.36 -2.86
CA VAL A 26 -0.59 6.97 -2.44
C VAL A 26 -2.05 6.77 -2.06
N ARG A 27 -2.69 5.74 -2.62
CA ARG A 27 -4.09 5.41 -2.39
C ARG A 27 -4.20 3.97 -1.87
N ASP A 28 -4.99 3.79 -0.83
CA ASP A 28 -5.48 2.48 -0.42
C ASP A 28 -6.96 2.38 -0.81
N THR A 29 -7.29 1.38 -1.65
CA THR A 29 -8.65 1.14 -2.14
C THR A 29 -9.64 0.67 -1.07
N LEU A 30 -9.15 0.37 0.13
CA LEU A 30 -9.91 -0.24 1.23
C LEU A 30 -10.20 0.75 2.36
N ILE A 31 -9.66 1.97 2.28
CA ILE A 31 -9.99 3.08 3.19
C ILE A 31 -11.37 3.62 2.82
N ILE A 32 -12.41 2.85 3.17
CA ILE A 32 -13.80 3.34 3.19
C ILE A 32 -14.06 4.08 4.52
N ARG A 33 -13.19 3.94 5.53
CA ARG A 33 -13.35 4.61 6.83
C ARG A 33 -12.52 5.89 6.93
N LYS A 34 -13.22 6.98 7.24
CA LYS A 34 -12.79 8.35 7.56
C LYS A 34 -11.70 8.47 8.67
N TYR A 35 -11.23 7.36 9.25
CA TYR A 35 -10.45 7.34 10.49
C TYR A 35 -9.05 6.71 10.39
N ASP A 36 -8.72 6.01 9.30
CA ASP A 36 -7.36 5.44 9.11
C ASP A 36 -6.51 6.41 8.27
N ARG A 37 -6.07 7.52 8.88
CA ARG A 37 -5.08 8.41 8.26
C ARG A 37 -3.71 7.78 8.39
N VAL A 38 -3.20 7.19 7.30
CA VAL A 38 -1.91 6.51 7.29
C VAL A 38 -0.86 7.37 6.61
N LEU A 39 0.29 7.52 7.26
CA LEU A 39 1.49 8.11 6.64
C LEU A 39 2.32 6.97 6.01
N PHE A 40 2.78 7.20 4.79
CA PHE A 40 3.60 6.24 4.05
C PHE A 40 5.04 6.73 4.01
N GLU A 41 5.98 5.90 4.45
CA GLU A 41 7.40 6.14 4.22
C GLU A 41 7.74 5.69 2.80
N ILE A 42 8.30 6.63 2.02
CA ILE A 42 8.56 6.42 0.61
C ILE A 42 10.06 6.55 0.38
N LYS A 43 10.63 5.49 -0.19
CA LYS A 43 12.02 5.44 -0.62
C LYS A 43 12.08 5.40 -2.14
N LEU A 44 12.91 6.27 -2.72
CA LEU A 44 13.21 6.27 -4.14
C LEU A 44 14.70 5.98 -4.34
N LYS A 45 15.03 4.89 -5.05
CA LYS A 45 16.42 4.52 -5.37
C LYS A 45 16.64 4.59 -6.87
N LYS A 46 17.63 5.35 -7.32
CA LYS A 46 17.99 5.42 -8.74
C LYS A 46 18.60 4.09 -9.19
N ILE A 47 18.15 3.55 -10.31
CA ILE A 47 18.69 2.30 -10.86
C ILE A 47 20.13 2.55 -11.31
N ASN A 48 21.02 1.57 -11.08
CA ASN A 48 22.46 1.64 -11.39
C ASN A 48 23.21 2.78 -10.68
N SER A 49 22.67 3.26 -9.56
CA SER A 49 23.29 4.29 -8.72
C SER A 49 23.01 3.98 -7.25
N GLU A 50 23.89 4.45 -6.37
CA GLU A 50 23.68 4.39 -4.92
C GLU A 50 22.82 5.56 -4.41
N LYS A 51 22.38 6.47 -5.30
CA LYS A 51 21.60 7.64 -4.92
C LYS A 51 20.18 7.24 -4.48
N GLU A 52 19.86 7.58 -3.24
CA GLU A 52 18.58 7.34 -2.60
C GLU A 52 17.94 8.65 -2.12
N TYR A 53 16.62 8.69 -2.16
CA TYR A 53 15.80 9.80 -1.68
C TYR A 53 14.69 9.25 -0.79
N PHE A 54 14.30 10.04 0.20
CA PHE A 54 13.27 9.68 1.16
C PHE A 54 12.23 10.79 1.25
N SER A 55 10.97 10.40 1.40
CA SER A 55 9.85 11.30 1.61
C SER A 55 8.80 10.58 2.45
N THR A 56 7.90 11.35 3.04
CA THR A 56 6.75 10.81 3.78
C THR A 56 5.50 11.41 3.18
N SER A 57 4.47 10.60 2.95
CA SER A 57 3.19 11.14 2.50
C SER A 57 2.52 11.97 3.60
N ASP A 58 1.66 12.90 3.23
CA ASP A 58 0.73 13.51 4.17
C ASP A 58 -0.42 12.56 4.53
N MET A 59 -1.34 13.03 5.37
CA MET A 59 -2.53 12.27 5.82
C MET A 59 -3.52 11.97 4.69
N ASP A 60 -3.47 12.73 3.60
CA ASP A 60 -4.27 12.48 2.41
C ASP A 60 -3.55 11.53 1.44
N GLY A 61 -2.31 11.14 1.74
CA GLY A 61 -1.46 10.28 0.92
C GLY A 61 -0.65 11.02 -0.15
N ASN A 62 -0.65 12.36 -0.17
CA ASN A 62 0.15 13.10 -1.14
C ASN A 62 1.63 13.10 -0.75
N PHE A 63 2.53 13.02 -1.72
CA PHE A 63 3.97 13.07 -1.50
C PHE A 63 4.67 13.92 -2.55
N ARG A 64 5.90 14.35 -2.23
CA ARG A 64 6.76 15.08 -3.16
C ARG A 64 8.24 14.77 -2.92
N PHE A 65 8.96 14.70 -4.03
CA PHE A 65 10.41 14.79 -4.12
C PHE A 65 10.76 15.94 -5.07
N SER A 66 11.76 16.74 -4.69
CA SER A 66 12.27 17.84 -5.49
C SER A 66 13.72 17.57 -5.87
N ASN A 67 14.19 18.22 -6.94
CA ASN A 67 15.58 18.15 -7.40
C ASN A 67 16.04 16.72 -7.72
N ILE A 68 15.16 15.95 -8.37
CA ILE A 68 15.46 14.60 -8.83
C ILE A 68 15.90 14.65 -10.29
N GLU A 69 16.89 13.83 -10.62
CA GLU A 69 17.40 13.71 -11.98
C GLU A 69 16.48 12.84 -12.84
N ASN A 70 16.54 13.03 -14.16
CA ASN A 70 15.99 12.06 -15.10
C ASN A 70 16.58 10.66 -14.87
N GLY A 71 15.74 9.64 -15.04
CA GLY A 71 16.17 8.25 -15.04
C GLY A 71 15.12 7.27 -14.57
N ASP A 72 15.54 6.02 -14.46
CA ASP A 72 14.72 4.94 -13.93
C ASP A 72 15.00 4.74 -12.44
N TYR A 73 13.94 4.51 -11.67
CA TYR A 73 13.99 4.44 -10.21
C TYR A 73 13.16 3.27 -9.69
N GLN A 74 13.61 2.69 -8.58
CA GLN A 74 12.80 1.84 -7.74
C GLN A 74 12.10 2.70 -6.68
N PHE A 75 10.78 2.74 -6.74
CA PHE A 75 9.90 3.38 -5.76
C PHE A 75 9.41 2.33 -4.78
N THR A 76 9.70 2.51 -3.49
CA THR A 76 9.36 1.56 -2.43
C THR A 76 8.53 2.28 -1.38
N ILE A 77 7.38 1.70 -1.02
CA ILE A 77 6.57 2.15 0.11
C ILE A 77 6.76 1.16 1.25
N ASN A 78 7.17 1.67 2.41
CA ASN A 78 7.28 0.90 3.63
C ASN A 78 6.17 1.32 4.61
N ASN A 79 5.37 0.36 5.05
CA ASN A 79 4.41 0.52 6.12
C ASN A 79 4.08 -0.86 6.71
N GLU A 80 3.97 -0.98 8.02
CA GLU A 80 3.74 -2.25 8.72
C GLU A 80 2.37 -2.88 8.42
N PHE A 81 1.38 -2.07 8.01
CA PHE A 81 0.03 -2.53 7.72
C PHE A 81 -0.18 -2.94 6.26
N TYR A 82 0.82 -2.76 5.41
CA TYR A 82 0.70 -2.95 3.96
C TYR A 82 1.67 -4.02 3.46
N ASP A 83 1.29 -4.66 2.37
CA ASP A 83 2.21 -5.53 1.65
C ASP A 83 3.45 -4.72 1.21
N LYS A 84 4.56 -5.40 0.94
CA LYS A 84 5.74 -4.74 0.38
C LYS A 84 5.41 -4.23 -1.03
N ASN A 85 5.32 -2.91 -1.17
CA ASN A 85 4.96 -2.27 -2.44
C ASN A 85 6.22 -1.71 -3.10
N ILE A 86 6.66 -2.34 -4.19
CA ILE A 86 7.82 -1.92 -4.99
C ILE A 86 7.39 -1.71 -6.43
N PHE A 87 7.75 -0.56 -7.01
CA PHE A 87 7.42 -0.17 -8.38
C PHE A 87 8.67 0.32 -9.11
N LEU A 88 8.77 0.01 -10.40
CA LEU A 88 9.77 0.63 -11.29
C LEU A 88 9.10 1.82 -11.97
N ILE A 89 9.70 3.00 -11.81
CA ILE A 89 9.18 4.25 -12.37
C ILE A 89 10.25 4.94 -13.20
N LYS A 90 9.84 5.62 -14.26
CA LYS A 90 10.71 6.45 -15.08
C LYS A 90 10.37 7.91 -14.85
N ILE A 91 11.36 8.70 -14.46
CA ILE A 91 11.24 10.15 -14.26
C ILE A 91 11.81 10.82 -15.51
N ASN A 92 10.96 11.58 -16.19
CA ASN A 92 11.33 12.39 -17.35
C ASN A 92 10.64 13.75 -17.29
N GLY A 93 11.31 14.73 -16.69
CA GLY A 93 10.68 15.99 -16.30
C GLY A 93 9.86 15.86 -15.03
N ASP A 94 9.05 16.90 -14.76
CA ASP A 94 8.08 16.86 -13.67
C ASP A 94 7.08 15.72 -13.88
N THR A 95 7.12 14.75 -12.95
CA THR A 95 6.38 13.50 -13.05
C THR A 95 5.35 13.44 -11.92
N SER A 96 4.12 13.02 -12.23
CA SER A 96 3.05 12.82 -11.25
C SER A 96 2.55 11.37 -11.27
N LEU A 97 2.45 10.74 -10.09
CA LEU A 97 2.04 9.33 -9.95
C LEU A 97 0.82 9.16 -9.05
N ASN A 98 -0.05 8.21 -9.39
CA ASN A 98 -1.02 7.64 -8.46
C ASN A 98 -0.62 6.19 -8.19
N ILE A 99 -0.25 5.88 -6.95
CA ILE A 99 0.19 4.55 -6.54
C ILE A 99 -0.89 3.91 -5.68
N PHE A 100 -1.33 2.71 -6.05
CA PHE A 100 -2.28 1.94 -5.26
C PHE A 100 -1.53 0.92 -4.42
N VAL A 101 -1.71 0.99 -3.10
CA VAL A 101 -1.11 0.07 -2.14
C VAL A 101 -2.12 -0.95 -1.66
N LYS A 102 -1.66 -2.19 -1.47
CA LYS A 102 -2.47 -3.27 -0.93
C LYS A 102 -2.21 -3.42 0.58
N LYS A 103 -3.27 -3.32 1.38
CA LYS A 103 -3.21 -3.58 2.82
C LYS A 103 -2.92 -5.07 3.06
N PHE A 104 -1.99 -5.36 3.97
CA PHE A 104 -1.66 -6.72 4.36
C PHE A 104 -2.89 -7.38 5.01
N CYS A 105 -3.11 -8.65 4.71
CA CYS A 105 -4.13 -9.43 5.40
C CYS A 105 -3.70 -10.89 5.59
N GLN A 106 -3.53 -11.28 6.84
CA GLN A 106 -3.14 -12.63 7.24
C GLN A 106 -4.11 -13.72 6.74
N TYR A 107 -5.39 -13.40 6.57
CA TYR A 107 -6.42 -14.36 6.15
C TYR A 107 -6.49 -14.55 4.62
N HIS A 108 -5.89 -13.65 3.83
CA HIS A 108 -5.84 -13.80 2.37
C HIS A 108 -4.79 -14.81 1.91
N GLU A 109 -3.80 -15.12 2.75
CA GLU A 109 -2.77 -16.11 2.44
C GLU A 109 -3.36 -17.54 2.45
N ASN A 110 -4.28 -17.83 3.37
CA ASN A 110 -4.90 -19.15 3.47
C ASN A 110 -6.21 -19.23 2.68
N LYS A 111 -6.10 -19.56 1.39
CA LYS A 111 -7.26 -19.75 0.51
C LYS A 111 -7.96 -21.10 0.69
N THR A 112 -7.46 -21.96 1.57
CA THR A 112 -7.94 -23.34 1.72
C THR A 112 -8.76 -23.50 3.00
N SER A 113 -9.70 -24.44 3.01
CA SER A 113 -10.44 -24.82 4.22
C SER A 113 -9.64 -25.75 5.14
N VAL A 114 -8.31 -25.80 5.02
CA VAL A 114 -7.44 -26.64 5.87
C VAL A 114 -6.99 -25.81 7.06
N CYS A 115 -7.36 -26.25 8.26
CA CYS A 115 -6.99 -25.54 9.48
C CYS A 115 -5.46 -25.50 9.65
N PRO A 116 -4.85 -24.31 9.84
CA PRO A 116 -3.41 -24.18 9.94
C PRO A 116 -2.84 -24.81 11.22
N LYS A 117 -3.66 -25.00 12.27
CA LYS A 117 -3.23 -25.60 13.54
C LYS A 117 -3.24 -27.13 13.51
N CYS A 118 -4.33 -27.73 13.06
CA CYS A 118 -4.51 -29.18 13.11
C CYS A 118 -4.36 -29.88 11.75
N LYS A 119 -4.00 -29.12 10.71
CA LYS A 119 -3.68 -29.60 9.34
C LYS A 119 -4.78 -30.47 8.71
N SER A 120 -6.04 -30.18 9.03
CA SER A 120 -7.19 -30.92 8.53
C SER A 120 -8.33 -29.98 8.16
N SER A 121 -9.13 -30.38 7.17
CA SER A 121 -10.39 -29.76 6.80
C SER A 121 -11.59 -30.36 7.55
N GLN A 122 -11.38 -31.41 8.36
CA GLN A 122 -12.45 -32.00 9.15
C GLN A 122 -12.92 -31.03 10.24
N LYS A 123 -14.24 -30.90 10.37
CA LYS A 123 -14.90 -29.96 11.31
C LYS A 123 -14.56 -28.48 11.05
N VAL A 124 -14.13 -28.14 9.85
CA VAL A 124 -14.03 -26.75 9.38
C VAL A 124 -15.34 -26.34 8.72
N VAL A 125 -15.83 -25.14 9.04
CA VAL A 125 -17.03 -24.55 8.42
C VAL A 125 -16.72 -23.12 7.95
N PRO A 126 -17.40 -22.62 6.91
CA PRO A 126 -17.27 -21.22 6.52
C PRO A 126 -17.82 -20.29 7.60
N ILE A 127 -17.25 -19.09 7.66
CA ILE A 127 -17.75 -18.00 8.50
C ILE A 127 -18.81 -17.22 7.71
N PHE A 128 -19.95 -16.94 8.36
CA PHE A 128 -21.03 -16.14 7.82
C PHE A 128 -21.03 -14.78 8.52
N TYR A 129 -20.80 -13.73 7.74
CA TYR A 129 -20.84 -12.34 8.18
C TYR A 129 -22.14 -11.66 7.74
N GLY A 130 -22.49 -10.59 8.43
CA GLY A 130 -23.63 -9.74 8.08
C GLY A 130 -24.91 -10.06 8.84
N LEU A 131 -25.90 -9.19 8.63
CA LEU A 131 -27.17 -9.26 9.36
C LEU A 131 -28.02 -10.44 8.87
N THR A 132 -28.50 -11.25 9.81
CA THR A 132 -29.37 -12.40 9.55
C THR A 132 -30.46 -12.51 10.62
N THR A 133 -31.49 -13.31 10.36
CA THR A 133 -32.54 -13.61 11.34
C THR A 133 -32.12 -14.72 12.30
N LEU A 134 -32.69 -14.69 13.51
CA LEU A 134 -32.46 -15.73 14.53
C LEU A 134 -32.87 -17.13 14.04
N ASP A 135 -33.94 -17.22 13.25
CA ASP A 135 -34.41 -18.50 12.71
C ASP A 135 -33.45 -19.08 11.68
N PHE A 136 -32.87 -18.23 10.82
CA PHE A 136 -31.83 -18.67 9.89
C PHE A 136 -30.59 -19.17 10.65
N MET A 137 -30.17 -18.45 11.69
CA MET A 137 -29.04 -18.85 12.54
C MET A 137 -29.31 -20.21 13.20
N LYS A 138 -30.48 -20.39 13.83
CA LYS A 138 -30.86 -21.65 14.49
C LYS A 138 -30.87 -22.82 13.51
N LYS A 139 -31.43 -22.63 12.31
CA LYS A 139 -31.50 -23.67 11.27
C LYS A 139 -30.11 -24.04 10.72
N ASN A 140 -29.20 -23.07 10.64
CA ASN A 140 -27.90 -23.26 9.99
C ASN A 140 -26.69 -23.27 10.94
N LYS A 141 -26.89 -23.30 12.27
CA LYS A 141 -25.83 -23.33 13.30
C LYS A 141 -24.78 -24.45 13.13
N LYS A 142 -25.13 -25.53 12.42
CA LYS A 142 -24.20 -26.62 12.12
C LYS A 142 -23.40 -26.38 10.84
N LYS A 143 -23.88 -25.55 9.92
CA LYS A 143 -23.28 -25.30 8.60
C LYS A 143 -22.31 -24.12 8.60
N TYR A 144 -22.57 -23.10 9.41
CA TYR A 144 -21.76 -21.88 9.48
C TYR A 144 -21.29 -21.60 10.90
N HIS A 145 -20.19 -20.86 10.99
CA HIS A 145 -19.87 -20.06 12.17
C HIS A 145 -20.37 -18.64 11.92
N PHE A 146 -21.23 -18.11 12.78
CA PHE A 146 -21.77 -16.77 12.60
C PHE A 146 -20.87 -15.77 13.33
N ALA A 147 -20.41 -14.76 12.61
CA ALA A 147 -19.54 -13.71 13.13
C ALA A 147 -20.20 -12.33 12.96
N ASP A 148 -19.41 -11.27 13.13
CA ASP A 148 -19.90 -9.89 13.18
C ASP A 148 -20.69 -9.44 11.95
N CYS A 149 -21.51 -8.41 12.17
CA CYS A 149 -22.29 -7.78 11.11
C CYS A 149 -21.45 -6.85 10.22
N GLU A 150 -20.38 -6.26 10.77
CA GLU A 150 -19.54 -5.33 10.03
C GLU A 150 -18.49 -6.06 9.20
N LEU A 151 -18.51 -5.80 7.89
CA LEU A 151 -17.49 -6.31 6.99
C LEU A 151 -16.23 -5.45 7.07
N SER A 152 -15.10 -6.11 7.30
CA SER A 152 -13.76 -5.57 7.18
C SER A 152 -13.05 -6.24 6.00
N TYR A 153 -12.08 -5.55 5.38
CA TYR A 153 -11.28 -6.13 4.31
C TYR A 153 -10.49 -7.36 4.78
N CYS A 154 -10.01 -7.36 6.03
CA CYS A 154 -9.21 -8.45 6.56
C CYS A 154 -10.00 -9.27 7.57
N MET A 155 -10.76 -10.23 7.06
CA MET A 155 -11.56 -11.15 7.86
C MET A 155 -11.25 -12.61 7.49
N PRO A 156 -11.28 -13.53 8.46
CA PRO A 156 -11.15 -14.96 8.21
C PRO A 156 -12.34 -15.49 7.39
N ASN A 157 -12.11 -16.55 6.62
CA ASN A 157 -13.17 -17.17 5.82
C ASN A 157 -13.67 -18.47 6.45
N TRP A 158 -12.86 -19.08 7.33
CA TRP A 158 -13.07 -20.43 7.84
C TRP A 158 -12.95 -20.48 9.36
N TYR A 159 -13.75 -21.36 9.96
CA TYR A 159 -13.72 -21.64 11.39
C TYR A 159 -13.50 -23.12 11.63
N CYS A 160 -12.41 -23.47 12.32
CA CYS A 160 -12.16 -24.82 12.79
C CYS A 160 -12.91 -25.06 14.11
N LYS A 161 -13.99 -25.85 14.09
CA LYS A 161 -14.74 -26.19 15.31
C LYS A 161 -13.94 -27.02 16.31
N ARG A 162 -12.97 -27.79 15.84
CA ARG A 162 -12.10 -28.61 16.71
C ARG A 162 -11.19 -27.72 17.56
N ASP A 163 -10.54 -26.75 16.93
CA ASP A 163 -9.54 -25.90 17.58
C ASP A 163 -10.09 -24.55 18.05
N ARG A 164 -11.35 -24.25 17.72
CA ARG A 164 -12.00 -22.95 17.93
C ARG A 164 -11.18 -21.79 17.36
N LEU A 165 -10.74 -21.95 16.11
CA LEU A 165 -9.86 -21.01 15.41
C LEU A 165 -10.54 -20.47 14.16
N GLU A 166 -10.59 -19.14 14.03
CA GLU A 166 -10.95 -18.43 12.79
C GLU A 166 -9.68 -18.18 11.96
N PHE A 167 -9.74 -18.47 10.65
CA PHE A 167 -8.61 -18.35 9.73
C PHE A 167 -9.02 -18.15 8.26
#